data_AF-A0A1H6DQX1-F1
#
_entry.id   AF-A0A1H6DQX1-F1
#
_cell.length_a   1.000
_cell.length_b   1.000
_cell.length_c   1.000
_cell.angle_alpha   90.00
_cell.angle_beta   90.00
_cell.angle_gamma   90.00
#
_symmetry.space_group_name_H-M   'P 1'
#
loop_
_entity.id
_entity.type
_entity.pdbx_description
1 polymer ?
#
loop_
_entity_poly.entity_id
_entity_poly.type
_entity_poly.pdbx_seq_one_letter_code
_entity_poly.pdbx_strand_id
1 'polypeptide(L)'
;MALVQLMEQGQLWRGTQDAGIQAEALESSGYPELDARLGGGWLKGQLIELLQSGEGRGELRLLWPLLRRAEPERPVFWIDPPHQPCALSFLQADIRPESQQLVRTHSMKERLWAIEQALKSGCAPLVLSWLGEQVTTPALRRLQLAAQTGGGLGLIMRPDSVRSQSSPAAYRLHLDSSDKGAEVALLKRRGGWPLPAAAVDLPAVI
;
A
#
# COMPACT_ATOMS: atom_id res chain seq x y z
N MET A 1 17.43 -34.55 6.33
CA MET A 1 17.57 -33.80 5.06
C MET A 1 16.33 -33.00 4.67
N ALA A 2 15.11 -33.44 4.97
CA ALA A 2 13.88 -32.69 4.61
C ALA A 2 13.75 -31.28 5.25
N LEU A 3 14.22 -31.09 6.49
CA LEU A 3 14.10 -29.80 7.19
C LEU A 3 14.95 -28.70 6.54
N VAL A 4 16.19 -29.01 6.15
CA VAL A 4 17.10 -28.06 5.48
C VAL A 4 16.54 -27.66 4.11
N GLN A 5 15.91 -28.60 3.40
CA GLN A 5 15.29 -28.36 2.10
C GLN A 5 14.04 -27.47 2.21
N LEU A 6 13.18 -27.70 3.21
CA LEU A 6 12.05 -26.81 3.54
C LEU A 6 12.51 -25.42 4.00
N MET A 7 13.66 -25.39 4.67
CA MET A 7 14.35 -24.18 5.12
C MET A 7 14.88 -23.36 3.94
N GLU A 8 15.48 -23.98 2.93
CA GLU A 8 15.98 -23.32 1.71
C GLU A 8 14.85 -22.85 0.78
N GLN A 9 13.72 -23.56 0.77
CA GLN A 9 12.54 -23.23 -0.03
C GLN A 9 11.67 -22.12 0.58
N GLY A 10 12.05 -21.54 1.72
CA GLY A 10 11.28 -20.49 2.39
C GLY A 10 9.91 -20.94 2.93
N GLN A 11 9.69 -22.27 3.06
CA GLN A 11 8.42 -22.86 3.48
C GLN A 11 8.28 -22.95 5.01
N LEU A 12 9.34 -22.59 5.75
CA LEU A 12 9.35 -22.56 7.21
C LEU A 12 9.39 -21.10 7.70
N TRP A 13 8.39 -20.70 8.50
CA TRP A 13 8.42 -19.40 9.17
C TRP A 13 9.47 -19.43 10.29
N ARG A 14 10.59 -18.72 10.09
CA ARG A 14 11.67 -18.57 11.07
C ARG A 14 11.44 -17.24 11.78
N GLY A 15 10.89 -17.27 13.00
CA GLY A 15 10.48 -16.07 13.76
C GLY A 15 11.57 -14.99 14.01
N THR A 16 12.80 -15.22 13.55
CA THR A 16 13.98 -14.35 13.68
C THR A 16 14.68 -13.99 12.36
N GLN A 17 14.19 -14.46 11.20
CA GLN A 17 14.76 -14.11 9.88
C GLN A 17 13.66 -13.66 8.93
N ASP A 18 13.93 -12.59 8.17
CA ASP A 18 13.08 -12.14 7.05
C ASP A 18 12.68 -13.36 6.22
N ALA A 19 11.40 -13.46 5.89
CA ALA A 19 10.77 -14.68 5.37
C ALA A 19 11.19 -15.06 3.93
N GLY A 20 12.47 -14.96 3.58
CA GLY A 20 13.00 -15.21 2.25
C GLY A 20 12.36 -14.30 1.21
N ILE A 21 11.98 -13.07 1.58
CA ILE A 21 11.43 -12.10 0.64
C ILE A 21 12.55 -11.75 -0.34
N GLN A 22 12.34 -12.09 -1.61
CA GLN A 22 13.27 -11.77 -2.69
C GLN A 22 13.36 -10.26 -2.87
N ALA A 23 14.57 -9.73 -3.04
CA ALA A 23 14.79 -8.29 -3.20
C ALA A 23 14.03 -7.73 -4.41
N GLU A 24 13.88 -8.52 -5.47
CA GLU A 24 13.15 -8.17 -6.69
C GLU A 24 11.65 -8.03 -6.46
N ALA A 25 11.11 -8.58 -5.37
CA ALA A 25 9.71 -8.42 -4.99
C ALA A 25 9.46 -7.11 -4.22
N LEU A 26 10.50 -6.42 -3.79
CA LEU A 26 10.41 -5.17 -3.04
C LEU A 26 10.47 -3.96 -3.98
N GLU A 27 9.75 -2.92 -3.59
CA GLU A 27 9.74 -1.63 -4.24
C GLU A 27 9.98 -0.54 -3.18
N SER A 28 11.04 0.26 -3.36
CA SER A 28 11.36 1.33 -2.41
C SER A 28 10.20 2.31 -2.25
N SER A 29 9.92 2.70 -1.02
CA SER A 29 8.96 3.74 -0.67
C SER A 29 9.44 5.15 -0.99
N GLY A 30 10.73 5.31 -1.32
CA GLY A 30 11.40 6.61 -1.47
C GLY A 30 11.77 7.29 -0.14
N TYR A 31 11.54 6.60 0.99
CA TYR A 31 11.86 7.09 2.33
C TYR A 31 12.70 6.03 3.04
N PRO A 32 14.02 6.24 3.24
CA PRO A 32 14.90 5.23 3.83
C PRO A 32 14.44 4.70 5.19
N GLU A 33 13.87 5.58 6.03
CA GLU A 33 13.37 5.23 7.36
C GLU A 33 12.16 4.28 7.26
N LEU A 34 11.30 4.47 6.26
CA LEU A 34 10.16 3.61 6.02
C LEU A 34 10.59 2.27 5.40
N ASP A 35 11.49 2.30 4.41
CA ASP A 35 12.01 1.10 3.76
C ASP A 35 12.67 0.17 4.79
N ALA A 36 13.51 0.70 5.69
CA ALA A 36 14.12 -0.07 6.76
C ALA A 36 13.08 -0.76 7.66
N ARG A 37 11.95 -0.10 7.93
CA ARG A 37 10.89 -0.64 8.80
C ARG A 37 10.01 -1.67 8.10
N LEU A 38 9.76 -1.49 6.79
CA LEU A 38 9.03 -2.44 5.97
C LEU A 38 9.82 -3.72 5.66
N GLY A 39 11.14 -3.73 5.91
CA GLY A 39 12.03 -4.82 5.54
C GLY A 39 12.55 -4.71 4.10
N GLY A 40 12.79 -3.48 3.64
CA GLY A 40 13.35 -3.14 2.33
C GLY A 40 12.37 -2.46 1.36
N GLY A 41 11.11 -2.24 1.77
CA GLY A 41 10.13 -1.44 1.03
C GLY A 41 8.77 -2.10 0.87
N TRP A 42 7.98 -1.61 -0.08
CA TRP A 42 6.67 -2.16 -0.42
C TRP A 42 6.79 -3.52 -1.10
N LEU A 43 5.96 -4.48 -0.70
CA LEU A 43 5.99 -5.82 -1.29
C LEU A 43 5.04 -5.88 -2.49
N LYS A 44 5.58 -5.98 -3.70
CA LYS A 44 4.83 -6.06 -4.95
C LYS A 44 3.85 -7.23 -4.96
N GLY A 45 2.75 -7.07 -5.70
CA GLY A 45 1.68 -8.06 -5.77
C GLY A 45 0.95 -8.24 -4.44
N GLN A 46 0.98 -7.25 -3.55
CA GLN A 46 0.29 -7.33 -2.26
C GLN A 46 -0.67 -6.18 -2.02
N LEU A 47 -1.65 -6.46 -1.16
CA LEU A 47 -2.50 -5.45 -0.57
C LEU A 47 -1.77 -4.86 0.65
N ILE A 48 -1.78 -3.54 0.73
CA ILE A 48 -1.32 -2.73 1.86
C ILE A 48 -2.54 -2.01 2.42
N GLU A 49 -2.75 -2.07 3.73
CA GLU A 49 -3.74 -1.20 4.38
C GLU A 49 -3.03 -0.06 5.09
N LEU A 50 -3.51 1.15 4.85
CA LEU A 50 -3.08 2.37 5.52
C LEU A 50 -4.24 2.87 6.40
N LEU A 51 -4.13 2.63 7.70
CA LEU A 51 -5.11 3.06 8.70
C LEU A 51 -4.79 4.47 9.14
N GLN A 52 -5.81 5.31 9.26
CA GLN A 52 -5.67 6.70 9.70
C GLN A 52 -6.88 7.15 10.51
N SER A 53 -6.65 8.04 11.48
CA SER A 53 -7.72 8.64 12.31
C SER A 53 -8.56 9.67 11.55
N GLY A 54 -8.11 10.09 10.36
CA GLY A 54 -8.80 11.01 9.47
C GLY A 54 -8.01 11.20 8.18
N GLU A 55 -8.56 11.94 7.23
CA GLU A 55 -7.89 12.28 5.97
C GLU A 55 -6.87 13.41 6.17
N GLY A 56 -5.92 13.55 5.24
CA GLY A 56 -4.94 14.64 5.26
C GLY A 56 -3.82 14.45 6.28
N ARG A 57 -3.54 13.20 6.69
CA ARG A 57 -2.49 12.88 7.65
C ARG A 57 -1.09 12.82 7.04
N GLY A 58 -1.00 12.94 5.71
CA GLY A 58 0.23 12.81 4.95
C GLY A 58 0.27 11.55 4.08
N GLU A 59 -0.87 10.86 3.95
CA GLU A 59 -1.01 9.64 3.17
C GLU A 59 -0.57 9.81 1.72
N LEU A 60 -0.90 10.95 1.09
CA LEU A 60 -0.46 11.21 -0.28
C LEU A 60 1.02 11.54 -0.35
N ARG A 61 1.56 12.23 0.66
CA ARG A 61 2.99 12.56 0.73
C ARG A 61 3.84 11.31 0.89
N LEU A 62 3.39 10.38 1.73
CA LEU A 62 3.98 9.05 1.88
C LEU A 62 4.05 8.27 0.55
N LEU A 63 3.12 8.55 -0.37
CA LEU A 63 2.98 7.84 -1.63
C LEU A 63 3.56 8.60 -2.82
N TRP A 64 3.94 9.87 -2.68
CA TRP A 64 4.50 10.66 -3.77
C TRP A 64 5.63 9.95 -4.53
N PRO A 65 6.61 9.30 -3.86
CA PRO A 65 7.67 8.60 -4.59
C PRO A 65 7.15 7.47 -5.49
N LEU A 66 6.07 6.78 -5.10
CA LEU A 66 5.42 5.78 -5.94
C LEU A 66 4.63 6.42 -7.09
N LEU A 67 3.90 7.51 -6.80
CA LEU A 67 3.08 8.22 -7.79
C LEU A 67 3.93 8.82 -8.92
N ARG A 68 5.13 9.33 -8.61
CA ARG A 68 6.09 9.87 -9.59
C ARG A 68 6.54 8.83 -10.62
N ARG A 69 6.56 7.55 -10.24
CA ARG A 69 7.00 6.45 -11.12
C ARG A 69 5.93 6.03 -12.12
N ALA A 70 4.70 6.49 -11.96
CA ALA A 70 3.60 6.17 -12.87
C ALA A 70 3.91 6.63 -14.29
N GLU A 71 3.66 5.77 -15.28
CA GLU A 71 3.85 6.07 -16.71
C GLU A 71 2.52 5.90 -17.46
N PRO A 72 2.35 6.50 -18.65
CA PRO A 72 1.10 6.37 -19.41
C PRO A 72 0.72 4.91 -19.72
N GLU A 73 1.71 4.05 -19.99
CA GLU A 73 1.51 2.62 -20.24
C GLU A 73 1.29 1.81 -18.95
N ARG A 74 1.67 2.38 -17.80
CA ARG A 74 1.57 1.77 -16.47
C ARG A 74 0.96 2.76 -15.47
N PRO A 75 -0.32 3.13 -15.65
CA PRO A 75 -0.93 4.21 -14.89
C PRO A 75 -1.28 3.78 -13.46
N VAL A 76 -1.32 4.76 -12.56
CA VAL A 76 -1.87 4.58 -11.22
C VAL A 76 -3.36 4.83 -11.22
N PHE A 77 -4.13 3.91 -10.65
CA PHE A 77 -5.58 4.07 -10.55
C PHE A 77 -5.99 4.59 -9.18
N TRP A 78 -6.78 5.65 -9.18
CA TRP A 78 -7.41 6.24 -8.01
C TRP A 78 -8.89 5.91 -8.04
N ILE A 79 -9.32 4.95 -7.23
CA ILE A 79 -10.69 4.44 -7.27
C ILE A 79 -11.47 5.04 -6.11
N ASP A 80 -12.38 5.96 -6.46
CA ASP A 80 -13.18 6.77 -5.54
C ASP A 80 -12.37 7.43 -4.41
N PRO A 81 -11.36 8.27 -4.71
CA PRO A 81 -10.76 9.11 -3.69
C PRO A 81 -11.82 10.04 -3.06
N PRO A 82 -11.73 10.30 -1.74
CA PRO A 82 -12.71 11.11 -1.01
C PRO A 82 -12.78 12.55 -1.54
N HIS A 83 -11.66 13.03 -2.08
CA HIS A 83 -11.54 14.33 -2.71
C HIS A 83 -11.02 14.21 -4.14
N GLN A 84 -11.23 15.24 -4.94
CA GLN A 84 -10.65 15.33 -6.28
C GLN A 84 -9.14 15.61 -6.15
N PRO A 85 -8.25 14.75 -6.67
CA PRO A 85 -6.83 15.04 -6.69
C PRO A 85 -6.55 16.32 -7.49
N CYS A 86 -5.73 17.22 -6.92
CA CYS A 86 -5.37 18.48 -7.56
C CYS A 86 -4.21 18.27 -8.53
N ALA A 87 -4.46 18.48 -9.82
CA ALA A 87 -3.42 18.33 -10.86
C ALA A 87 -2.23 19.28 -10.64
N LEU A 88 -2.46 20.49 -10.13
CA LEU A 88 -1.37 21.43 -9.81
C LEU A 88 -0.46 20.88 -8.70
N SER A 89 -1.03 20.27 -7.66
CA SER A 89 -0.23 19.65 -6.59
C SER A 89 0.57 18.45 -7.10
N PHE A 90 0.09 17.74 -8.11
CA PHE A 90 0.88 16.71 -8.78
C PHE A 90 2.07 17.30 -9.52
N LEU A 91 1.87 18.36 -10.31
CA LEU A 91 2.96 19.02 -11.03
C LEU A 91 4.04 19.57 -10.09
N GLN A 92 3.65 20.24 -9.00
CA GLN A 92 4.59 20.72 -7.97
C GLN A 92 5.35 19.57 -7.30
N ALA A 93 4.73 18.39 -7.23
CA ALA A 93 5.32 17.19 -6.68
C ALA A 93 6.04 16.33 -7.74
N ASP A 94 6.30 16.81 -8.96
CA ASP A 94 6.90 16.04 -10.07
C ASP A 94 6.12 14.76 -10.44
N ILE A 95 4.81 14.74 -10.20
CA ILE A 95 3.90 13.65 -10.55
C ILE A 95 3.22 14.00 -11.86
N ARG A 96 3.35 13.10 -12.84
CA ARG A 96 2.72 13.20 -14.17
C ARG A 96 1.21 13.01 -14.08
N PRO A 97 0.37 14.07 -14.24
CA PRO A 97 -1.08 13.94 -14.10
C PRO A 97 -1.70 12.97 -15.12
N GLU A 98 -1.14 12.88 -16.32
CA GLU A 98 -1.57 11.99 -17.41
C GLU A 98 -1.43 10.49 -17.06
N SER A 99 -0.56 10.17 -16.09
CA SER A 99 -0.36 8.80 -15.59
C SER A 99 -1.20 8.50 -14.35
N GLN A 100 -2.07 9.42 -13.91
CA GLN A 100 -2.96 9.28 -12.76
C GLN A 100 -4.42 9.15 -13.22
N GLN A 101 -4.94 7.93 -13.22
CA GLN A 101 -6.28 7.61 -13.74
C GLN A 101 -7.31 7.60 -12.62
N LEU A 102 -8.28 8.51 -12.69
CA LEU A 102 -9.35 8.63 -11.71
C LEU A 102 -10.57 7.80 -12.15
N VAL A 103 -11.02 6.90 -11.28
CA VAL A 103 -12.20 6.07 -11.50
C VAL A 103 -13.25 6.44 -10.45
N ARG A 104 -14.45 6.79 -10.92
CA ARG A 104 -15.63 7.06 -10.08
C ARG A 104 -16.63 5.92 -10.24
N THR A 105 -17.16 5.41 -9.14
CA THR A 105 -18.15 4.32 -9.15
C THR A 105 -19.44 4.73 -8.44
N HIS A 106 -20.53 4.00 -8.68
CA HIS A 106 -21.84 4.31 -8.13
C HIS A 106 -22.21 3.47 -6.91
N SER A 107 -21.42 2.45 -6.57
CA SER A 107 -21.69 1.59 -5.41
C SER A 107 -20.42 0.94 -4.86
N MET A 108 -20.48 0.48 -3.60
CA MET A 108 -19.37 -0.28 -3.00
C MET A 108 -19.05 -1.56 -3.78
N LYS A 109 -20.05 -2.21 -4.37
CA LYS A 109 -19.85 -3.40 -5.21
C LYS A 109 -19.03 -3.07 -6.46
N GLU A 110 -19.39 -1.98 -7.15
CA GLU A 110 -18.63 -1.51 -8.32
C GLU A 110 -17.23 -1.06 -7.95
N ARG A 111 -17.07 -0.34 -6.83
CA ARG A 111 -15.76 0.05 -6.30
C ARG A 111 -14.85 -1.16 -6.10
N LEU A 112 -15.31 -2.17 -5.36
CA LEU A 112 -14.55 -3.40 -5.12
C LEU A 112 -14.23 -4.13 -6.44
N TRP A 113 -15.18 -4.18 -7.36
CA TRP A 113 -14.97 -4.78 -8.67
C TRP A 113 -13.91 -4.02 -9.49
N ALA A 114 -13.96 -2.68 -9.51
CA ALA A 114 -12.99 -1.84 -10.21
C ALA A 114 -11.58 -2.01 -9.63
N ILE A 115 -11.45 -2.04 -8.29
CA ILE A 115 -10.15 -2.32 -7.62
C ILE A 115 -9.64 -3.69 -8.05
N GLU A 116 -10.49 -4.71 -8.03
CA GLU A 116 -10.11 -6.07 -8.43
C GLU A 116 -9.66 -6.12 -9.89
N GLN A 117 -10.38 -5.48 -10.83
CA GLN A 117 -10.00 -5.48 -12.24
C GLN A 117 -8.67 -4.73 -12.47
N ALA A 118 -8.51 -3.56 -11.86
CA ALA A 118 -7.28 -2.77 -11.97
C ALA A 118 -6.07 -3.52 -11.40
N LEU A 119 -6.23 -4.22 -10.27
CA LEU A 119 -5.18 -5.04 -9.69
C LEU A 119 -4.86 -6.28 -10.53
N LYS A 120 -5.87 -6.93 -11.10
CA LYS A 120 -5.71 -8.18 -11.85
C LYS A 120 -5.17 -7.97 -13.26
N SER A 121 -5.32 -6.78 -13.84
CA SER A 121 -4.95 -6.49 -15.23
C SER A 121 -3.45 -6.60 -15.50
N GLY A 122 -2.61 -6.41 -14.48
CA GLY A 122 -1.16 -6.36 -14.62
C GLY A 122 -0.61 -5.06 -15.23
N CYS A 123 -1.46 -4.12 -15.63
CA CYS A 123 -1.02 -2.82 -16.16
C CYS A 123 -0.81 -1.77 -15.06
N ALA A 124 -1.44 -1.92 -13.89
CA ALA A 124 -1.38 -0.94 -12.82
C ALA A 124 -0.25 -1.28 -11.81
N PRO A 125 0.82 -0.46 -11.71
CA PRO A 125 1.82 -0.65 -10.65
C PRO A 125 1.25 -0.33 -9.27
N LEU A 126 0.27 0.56 -9.18
CA LEU A 126 -0.38 0.96 -7.94
C LEU A 126 -1.87 1.25 -8.17
N VAL A 127 -2.70 0.74 -7.28
CA VAL A 127 -4.15 1.02 -7.19
C VAL A 127 -4.45 1.58 -5.80
N LEU A 128 -5.06 2.76 -5.75
CA LEU A 128 -5.43 3.47 -4.53
C LEU A 128 -6.95 3.44 -4.35
N SER A 129 -7.42 3.16 -3.14
CA SER A 129 -8.85 3.33 -2.82
C SER A 129 -9.09 3.54 -1.33
N TRP A 130 -10.20 4.19 -1.00
CA TRP A 130 -10.66 4.46 0.36
C TRP A 130 -11.86 3.56 0.67
N LEU A 131 -11.65 2.62 1.57
CA LEU A 131 -12.63 1.60 1.93
C LEU A 131 -12.99 1.72 3.42
N GLY A 132 -14.28 1.92 3.68
CA GLY A 132 -14.81 2.01 5.04
C GLY A 132 -14.88 0.66 5.77
N GLU A 133 -15.46 0.71 6.96
CA GLU A 133 -15.60 -0.45 7.86
C GLU A 133 -16.56 -1.54 7.36
N GLN A 134 -17.48 -1.19 6.45
CA GLN A 134 -18.42 -2.13 5.82
C GLN A 134 -17.74 -3.19 4.93
N VAL A 135 -16.47 -2.99 4.56
CA VAL A 135 -15.75 -3.95 3.72
C VAL A 135 -15.28 -5.14 4.54
N THR A 136 -15.68 -6.33 4.07
CA THR A 136 -15.46 -7.59 4.76
C THR A 136 -14.10 -8.20 4.45
N THR A 137 -13.56 -9.02 5.36
CA THR A 137 -12.30 -9.74 5.17
C THR A 137 -12.27 -10.62 3.90
N PRO A 138 -13.36 -11.34 3.51
CA PRO A 138 -13.40 -12.05 2.23
C PRO A 138 -13.24 -11.15 1.00
N ALA A 139 -13.84 -9.94 1.03
CA ALA A 139 -13.67 -8.98 -0.06
C ALA A 139 -12.20 -8.53 -0.17
N LEU A 140 -11.56 -8.18 0.95
CA LEU A 140 -10.13 -7.86 0.97
C LEU A 140 -9.27 -9.02 0.49
N ARG A 141 -9.64 -10.27 0.81
CA ARG A 141 -8.89 -11.45 0.39
C ARG A 141 -8.94 -11.63 -1.12
N ARG A 142 -10.09 -11.33 -1.72
CA ARG A 142 -10.25 -11.30 -3.17
C ARG A 142 -9.37 -10.23 -3.82
N LEU A 143 -9.30 -9.02 -3.25
CA LEU A 143 -8.40 -7.97 -3.71
C LEU A 143 -6.92 -8.36 -3.57
N GLN A 144 -6.55 -9.00 -2.46
CA GLN A 144 -5.19 -9.50 -2.24
C GLN A 144 -4.78 -10.56 -3.28
N LEU A 145 -5.70 -11.45 -3.69
CA LEU A 145 -5.43 -12.41 -4.76
C LEU A 145 -5.31 -11.73 -6.13
N ALA A 146 -6.12 -10.69 -6.38
CA ALA A 146 -6.00 -9.88 -7.60
C ALA A 146 -4.65 -9.17 -7.67
N ALA A 147 -4.19 -8.56 -6.57
CA ALA A 147 -2.85 -7.94 -6.49
C ALA A 147 -1.75 -8.96 -6.80
N GLN A 148 -1.83 -10.17 -6.22
CA GLN A 148 -0.86 -11.24 -6.51
C GLN A 148 -0.88 -11.66 -7.98
N THR A 149 -2.05 -11.62 -8.62
CA THR A 149 -2.22 -12.02 -10.02
C THR A 149 -1.61 -11.00 -10.98
N GLY A 150 -1.85 -9.69 -10.77
CA GLY A 150 -1.29 -8.66 -11.64
C GLY A 150 0.09 -8.15 -11.23
N GLY A 151 0.58 -8.48 -10.03
CA GLY A 151 1.90 -8.08 -9.54
C GLY A 151 2.01 -6.62 -9.08
N GLY A 152 0.95 -5.82 -9.21
CA GLY A 152 0.88 -4.44 -8.71
C GLY A 152 0.62 -4.34 -7.21
N LEU A 153 0.73 -3.12 -6.67
CA LEU A 153 0.38 -2.79 -5.29
C LEU A 153 -1.08 -2.33 -5.19
N GLY A 154 -1.82 -2.89 -4.24
CA GLY A 154 -3.12 -2.35 -3.86
C GLY A 154 -3.00 -1.65 -2.51
N LEU A 155 -3.12 -0.32 -2.49
CA LEU A 155 -3.05 0.44 -1.24
C LEU A 155 -4.43 0.96 -0.87
N ILE A 156 -4.93 0.45 0.25
CA ILE A 156 -6.29 0.68 0.73
C ILE A 156 -6.23 1.56 1.98
N MET A 157 -6.72 2.79 1.87
CA MET A 157 -6.91 3.67 3.02
C MET A 157 -8.16 3.24 3.79
N ARG A 158 -8.03 3.12 5.11
CA ARG A 158 -9.11 2.64 6.00
C ARG A 158 -9.17 3.44 7.30
N PRO A 159 -10.36 3.55 7.93
CA PRO A 159 -10.47 4.23 9.23
C PRO A 159 -9.84 3.42 10.36
N ASP A 160 -9.45 4.09 11.44
CA ASP A 160 -8.88 3.41 12.61
C ASP A 160 -9.86 2.47 13.32
N SER A 161 -11.18 2.62 13.08
CA SER A 161 -12.22 1.72 13.62
C SER A 161 -12.02 0.25 13.23
N VAL A 162 -11.33 -0.04 12.12
CA VAL A 162 -11.03 -1.41 11.66
C VAL A 162 -9.66 -1.93 12.12
N ARG A 163 -8.98 -1.26 13.07
CA ARG A 163 -7.66 -1.66 13.57
C ARG A 163 -7.63 -3.12 14.05
N SER A 164 -8.63 -3.54 14.81
CA SER A 164 -8.74 -4.91 15.32
C SER A 164 -9.26 -5.93 14.31
N GLN A 165 -9.75 -5.50 13.14
CA GLN A 165 -10.28 -6.39 12.11
C GLN A 165 -9.14 -7.24 11.51
N SER A 166 -9.37 -8.55 11.34
CA SER A 166 -8.44 -9.40 10.60
C SER A 166 -8.37 -9.00 9.13
N SER A 167 -7.15 -8.98 8.59
CA SER A 167 -6.88 -8.53 7.23
C SER A 167 -5.86 -9.40 6.52
N PRO A 168 -6.08 -9.70 5.22
CA PRO A 168 -5.16 -10.46 4.40
C PRO A 168 -3.96 -9.64 3.91
N ALA A 169 -3.96 -8.31 4.08
CA ALA A 169 -2.91 -7.41 3.62
C ALA A 169 -1.52 -7.83 4.12
N ALA A 170 -0.49 -7.71 3.28
CA ALA A 170 0.88 -8.03 3.67
C ALA A 170 1.39 -7.06 4.73
N TYR A 171 1.08 -5.77 4.57
CA TYR A 171 1.37 -4.74 5.56
C TYR A 171 0.09 -4.02 5.98
N ARG A 172 -0.01 -3.75 7.29
CA ARG A 172 -1.00 -2.82 7.84
C ARG A 172 -0.24 -1.75 8.59
N LEU A 173 -0.37 -0.52 8.13
CA LEU A 173 0.29 0.63 8.70
C LEU A 173 -0.76 1.49 9.40
N HIS A 174 -0.39 2.12 10.51
CA HIS A 174 -1.13 3.25 11.06
C HIS A 174 -0.35 4.52 10.75
N LEU A 175 -1.04 5.54 10.27
CA LEU A 175 -0.48 6.83 9.91
C LEU A 175 -1.10 7.92 10.78
N ASP A 176 -0.26 8.73 11.38
CA ASP A 176 -0.65 10.00 11.98
C ASP A 176 0.28 11.13 11.51
N SER A 177 -0.14 12.37 11.70
CA SER A 177 0.67 13.54 11.39
C SER A 177 1.70 13.81 12.48
N SER A 178 2.87 14.30 12.08
CA SER A 178 3.91 14.78 13.00
C SER A 178 4.47 16.11 12.52
N ASP A 179 5.14 16.86 13.42
CA ASP A 179 5.69 18.20 13.12
C ASP A 179 6.64 18.21 11.90
N LYS A 180 7.31 17.10 11.63
CA LYS A 180 8.30 16.96 10.54
C LYS A 180 7.84 16.04 9.38
N GLY A 181 6.58 15.61 9.37
CA GLY A 181 6.10 14.71 8.33
C GLY A 181 4.94 13.85 8.82
N ALA A 182 5.21 12.57 9.03
CA ALA A 182 4.26 11.64 9.59
C ALA A 182 4.86 10.73 10.66
N GLU A 183 4.01 10.18 11.50
CA GLU A 183 4.33 9.08 12.38
C GLU A 183 3.67 7.82 11.82
N VAL A 184 4.49 6.79 11.60
CA VAL A 184 4.04 5.52 11.01
C VAL A 184 4.22 4.42 12.05
N ALA A 185 3.20 3.61 12.32
CA ALA A 185 3.33 2.35 13.06
C ALA A 185 3.04 1.17 12.13
N LEU A 186 3.71 0.03 12.31
CA LEU A 186 3.42 -1.19 11.55
C LEU A 186 2.62 -2.14 12.43
N LEU A 187 1.31 -2.18 12.22
CA LEU A 187 0.39 -3.05 12.96
C LEU A 187 0.50 -4.51 12.51
N LYS A 188 0.84 -4.71 11.23
CA LYS A 188 1.12 -6.02 10.64
C LYS A 188 2.27 -5.88 9.66
N ARG A 189 3.24 -6.79 9.75
CA ARG A 189 4.38 -6.85 8.84
C ARG A 189 4.57 -8.27 8.31
N ARG A 190 4.39 -8.51 7.01
CA ARG A 190 4.76 -9.80 6.42
C ARG A 190 6.27 -9.99 6.56
N GLY A 191 6.68 -11.14 7.07
CA GLY A 191 8.10 -11.46 7.28
C GLY A 191 8.72 -10.88 8.55
N GLY A 192 7.95 -10.19 9.40
CA GLY A 192 8.48 -9.65 10.65
C GLY A 192 7.43 -9.31 11.70
N TRP A 193 7.89 -8.82 12.84
CA TRP A 193 7.00 -8.38 13.93
C TRP A 193 6.40 -7.00 13.65
N PRO A 194 5.22 -6.68 14.24
CA PRO A 194 4.72 -5.32 14.34
C PRO A 194 5.76 -4.38 14.94
N LEU A 195 5.77 -3.13 14.52
CA LEU A 195 6.71 -2.11 15.01
C LEU A 195 5.95 -0.92 15.57
N PRO A 196 6.39 -0.36 16.72
CA PRO A 196 5.78 0.82 17.31
C PRO A 196 5.91 2.02 16.38
N ALA A 197 5.15 3.07 16.66
CA ALA A 197 5.16 4.30 15.88
C ALA A 197 6.56 4.94 15.85
N ALA A 198 6.97 5.45 14.69
CA ALA A 198 8.19 6.23 14.54
C ALA A 198 8.03 7.26 13.42
N ALA A 199 8.75 8.37 13.54
CA ALA A 199 8.72 9.46 12.58
C ALA A 199 9.29 9.02 11.22
N VAL A 200 8.63 9.47 10.15
CA VAL A 200 9.11 9.42 8.78
C VAL A 200 9.11 10.86 8.27
N ASP A 201 10.27 11.33 7.81
CA ASP A 201 10.40 12.67 7.24
C ASP A 201 9.68 12.69 5.89
N LEU A 202 8.67 13.54 5.77
CA LEU A 202 7.89 13.72 4.56
C LEU A 202 8.11 15.16 4.09
N PRO A 203 9.03 15.40 3.13
CA PRO A 203 9.40 16.74 2.72
C PRO A 203 8.17 17.48 2.21
N ALA A 204 8.09 18.78 2.51
CA ALA A 204 7.06 19.62 1.92
C ALA A 204 7.27 19.69 0.40
N VAL A 205 6.16 19.72 -0.36
CA VAL A 205 6.19 20.10 -1.77
C VAL A 205 6.12 21.63 -1.79
N ILE A 206 7.19 22.24 -2.31
CA ILE A 206 7.35 23.69 -2.50
C ILE A 206 7.05 24.02 -3.95
#